data_AF-A0A6J6ZZK7-F1
#
_entry.id   AF-A0A6J6ZZK7-F1
#
_cell.length_a   1.000
_cell.length_b   1.000
_cell.length_c   1.000
_cell.angle_alpha   90.00
_cell.angle_beta   90.00
_cell.angle_gamma   90.00
#
_symmetry.space_group_name_H-M   'P 1'
#
loop_
_entity.id
_entity.type
_entity.pdbx_description
1 polymer ?
#
loop_
_entity_poly.entity_id
_entity_poly.type
_entity_poly.pdbx_seq_one_letter_code
_entity_poly.pdbx_strand_id
1 'polypeptide(L)' 'MVSQEVIALAFLLPDVATLEIVSRNSTGTVGMIKAVSSAGVEVVLRGETFRSRTKIPSAWFELVSVQN' A
#
# COMPACT_ATOMS: atom_id res chain seq x y z
N MET A 1 4.98 -13.25 -5.37
CA MET A 1 5.45 -11.90 -5.75
C MET A 1 4.22 -11.11 -6.16
N VAL A 2 3.90 -10.03 -5.46
CA VAL A 2 2.80 -9.13 -5.80
C VAL A 2 3.39 -8.06 -6.71
N SER A 3 2.88 -7.98 -7.93
CA SER A 3 3.31 -6.96 -8.88
C SER A 3 2.83 -5.58 -8.42
N GLN A 4 3.65 -4.56 -8.65
CA GLN A 4 3.25 -3.17 -8.38
C GLN A 4 1.94 -2.78 -9.08
N GLU A 5 1.61 -3.39 -10.22
CA GLU A 5 0.32 -3.21 -10.89
C GLU A 5 -0.87 -3.57 -9.98
N VAL A 6 -0.76 -4.65 -9.19
CA VAL A 6 -1.82 -5.05 -8.24
C VAL A 6 -1.98 -4.01 -7.14
N ILE A 7 -0.86 -3.45 -6.68
CA ILE A 7 -0.84 -2.37 -5.69
C ILE A 7 -1.50 -1.13 -6.28
N ALA A 8 -1.10 -0.71 -7.48
CA ALA A 8 -1.66 0.44 -8.19
C ALA A 8 -3.17 0.33 -8.36
N LEU A 9 -3.65 -0.83 -8.81
CA LEU A 9 -5.07 -1.11 -8.95
C LEU A 9 -5.85 -0.97 -7.63
N ALA A 10 -5.25 -1.31 -6.49
CA ALA A 10 -5.93 -1.14 -5.20
C ALA A 10 -6.10 0.32 -4.79
N PHE A 11 -5.15 1.17 -5.18
CA PHE A 11 -5.23 2.63 -5.02
C PHE A 11 -6.02 3.31 -6.15
N LEU A 12 -6.50 2.56 -7.15
CA LEU A 12 -7.05 3.09 -8.41
C LEU A 12 -6.08 4.06 -9.10
N LEU A 13 -4.79 3.76 -9.00
CA LEU A 13 -3.72 4.50 -9.65
C LEU A 13 -3.23 3.73 -10.88
N PRO A 14 -2.74 4.44 -11.92
CA PRO A 14 -2.11 3.80 -13.06
C PRO A 14 -0.78 3.13 -12.68
N ASP A 15 -0.02 3.73 -11.78
CA ASP A 15 1.24 3.25 -11.25
C ASP A 15 1.44 3.73 -9.80
N VAL A 16 2.32 3.05 -9.06
CA VAL A 16 2.73 3.46 -7.71
C VAL A 16 4.24 3.66 -7.70
N ALA A 17 4.67 4.91 -7.68
CA ALA A 17 6.07 5.27 -7.52
C ALA A 17 6.56 5.05 -6.09
N THR A 18 5.72 5.33 -5.08
CA THR A 18 6.13 5.23 -3.66
C THR A 18 4.98 4.78 -2.79
N LEU A 19 5.29 3.95 -1.79
CA LEU A 19 4.35 3.52 -0.75
C LEU A 19 4.90 3.92 0.61
N GLU A 20 4.06 4.52 1.44
CA GLU A 20 4.41 4.96 2.78
C GLU A 20 3.35 4.53 3.79
N ILE A 21 3.79 3.98 4.92
CA ILE A 21 2.90 3.67 6.05
C ILE A 21 2.72 4.93 6.88
N VAL A 22 1.54 5.55 6.79
CA VAL A 22 1.22 6.79 7.51
C VAL A 22 0.95 6.52 8.99
N SER A 23 0.31 5.39 9.30
CA SER A 23 -0.04 5.06 10.68
C SER A 23 -0.17 3.57 10.89
N ARG A 24 0.23 3.10 12.09
CA ARG A 24 0.00 1.74 12.57
C ARG A 24 -0.97 1.78 13.76
N ASN A 25 -1.89 0.82 13.78
CA ASN A 25 -2.80 0.59 14.89
C ASN A 25 -2.03 0.01 16.09
N SER A 26 -2.62 0.12 17.27
CA SER A 26 -2.06 -0.41 18.53
C SER A 26 -1.80 -1.93 18.51
N THR A 27 -2.42 -2.65 17.59
CA THR A 27 -2.21 -4.09 17.35
C THR A 27 -0.98 -4.40 16.49
N GLY A 28 -0.24 -3.38 16.04
CA GLY A 28 0.92 -3.51 15.16
C GLY A 28 0.60 -3.60 13.67
N THR A 29 -0.68 -3.59 13.29
CA THR A 29 -1.13 -3.59 11.89
C THR A 29 -1.14 -2.17 11.30
N VAL A 30 -0.91 -1.97 10.00
CA VAL A 30 -1.04 -0.62 9.40
C VAL A 30 -2.49 -0.17 9.43
N GLY A 31 -2.71 0.99 10.04
CA GLY A 31 -3.99 1.69 9.99
C GLY A 31 -4.15 2.42 8.66
N MET A 32 -3.15 3.20 8.26
CA MET A 32 -3.19 4.01 7.04
C MET A 32 -1.93 3.83 6.19
N ILE A 33 -2.13 3.66 4.89
CA ILE A 33 -1.10 3.57 3.88
C ILE A 33 -1.34 4.62 2.81
N LYS A 34 -0.27 5.29 2.40
CA LYS A 34 -0.24 6.28 1.34
C LYS A 34 0.51 5.70 0.15
N ALA A 35 -0.06 5.87 -1.03
CA ALA A 35 0.59 5.61 -2.30
C ALA A 35 0.78 6.92 -3.05
N VAL A 36 1.90 7.08 -3.73
CA VAL A 36 2.20 8.19 -4.62
C VAL A 36 2.48 7.61 -5.99
N SER A 37 1.79 8.08 -7.03
CA SER A 37 2.09 7.70 -8.42
C SER A 37 3.22 8.53 -9.00
N SER A 38 3.82 8.09 -10.11
CA SER A 38 4.84 8.87 -10.84
C SER A 38 4.31 10.21 -11.36
N ALA A 39 2.99 10.34 -11.48
CA ALA A 39 2.33 11.59 -11.83
C ALA A 39 2.23 12.57 -10.64
N GLY A 40 2.69 12.19 -9.45
CA GLY A 40 2.58 12.98 -8.22
C GLY A 40 1.20 12.90 -7.56
N VAL A 41 0.37 11.92 -7.95
CA VAL A 41 -0.95 11.74 -7.33
C VAL A 41 -0.81 10.92 -6.06
N GLU A 42 -1.24 11.50 -4.95
CA GLU A 42 -1.14 10.89 -3.63
C GLU A 42 -2.51 10.35 -3.19
N VAL A 43 -2.58 9.07 -2.84
CA VAL A 43 -3.81 8.41 -2.40
C VAL A 43 -3.58 7.73 -1.07
N VAL A 44 -4.38 8.08 -0.06
CA VAL A 44 -4.34 7.46 1.26
C VAL A 44 -5.52 6.51 1.40
N LEU A 45 -5.24 5.26 1.77
CA LEU A 45 -6.25 4.25 2.07
C LEU A 45 -5.99 3.61 3.43
N ARG A 46 -7.02 2.99 4.00
CA ARG A 46 -6.83 2.14 5.17
C ARG A 46 -6.12 0.86 4.78
N GLY A 47 -5.23 0.36 5.65
CA GLY A 47 -4.50 -0.89 5.40
C GLY A 47 -5.42 -2.09 5.16
N GLU A 48 -6.55 -2.14 5.88
CA GLU A 48 -7.63 -3.12 5.69
C GLU A 48 -8.29 -3.04 4.30
N THR A 49 -8.58 -1.83 3.81
CA THR A 49 -9.16 -1.60 2.48
C THR A 49 -8.15 -1.97 1.38
N PHE A 50 -6.90 -1.56 1.55
CA PHE A 50 -5.82 -1.91 0.63
C PHE A 50 -5.65 -3.43 0.54
N ARG A 51 -5.65 -4.15 1.67
CA ARG A 51 -5.58 -5.61 1.71
C ARG A 51 -6.77 -6.27 1.00
N SER A 52 -7.98 -5.75 1.23
CA SER A 52 -9.20 -6.27 0.59
C SER A 52 -9.15 -6.13 -0.93
N ARG A 53 -8.64 -5.00 -1.44
CA ARG A 53 -8.57 -4.73 -2.88
C ARG A 53 -7.43 -5.46 -3.59
N THR A 54 -6.26 -5.52 -2.97
CA THR A 54 -5.09 -6.21 -3.55
C THR A 54 -5.21 -7.74 -3.47
N LYS A 55 -6.07 -8.27 -2.59
CA LYS A 55 -6.19 -9.71 -2.28
C LYS A 55 -4.83 -10.37 -1.95
N ILE A 56 -3.91 -9.61 -1.36
CA ILE A 56 -2.56 -10.10 -1.07
C ILE A 56 -2.52 -10.86 0.27
N PRO A 57 -1.69 -11.91 0.36
CA PRO A 57 -1.42 -12.56 1.63
C PRO A 57 -0.73 -11.57 2.58
N SER A 58 -1.11 -11.60 3.87
CA SER A 58 -0.71 -10.63 4.91
C SER A 58 0.81 -10.39 5.01
N ALA A 59 1.63 -11.38 4.62
CA ALA A 59 3.09 -11.31 4.62
C ALA A 59 3.69 -10.23 3.70
N TRP A 60 2.94 -9.75 2.70
CA TRP A 60 3.43 -8.68 1.81
C TRP A 60 3.54 -7.32 2.48
N PHE A 61 2.76 -7.12 3.53
CA PHE A 61 2.65 -5.83 4.18
C PHE A 61 3.84 -5.52 5.09
N GLU A 62 4.51 -6.57 5.59
CA GLU A 62 5.83 -6.44 6.21
C GLU A 62 6.91 -6.06 5.19
N LEU A 63 6.75 -6.49 3.93
CA LEU A 63 7.72 -6.27 2.85
C LEU A 63 7.71 -4.83 2.30
N VAL A 64 6.63 -4.06 2.45
CA VAL A 64 6.62 -2.64 2.04
C VAL A 64 7.52 -1.78 2.96
N SER A 65 8.06 -2.36 4.03
CA SER A 65 9.16 -1.79 4.81
C SER A 65 10.54 -2.00 4.18
N VAL A 66 10.65 -2.56 2.96
CA VAL A 66 11.93 -2.72 2.25
C VAL A 66 12.28 -1.39 1.58
N GLN A 67 13.03 -0.53 2.28
CA GLN A 67 14.50 -0.46 2.36
C GLN A 67 15.04 0.31 1.16
N ASN A 68 15.50 1.53 1.49
CA ASN A 68 16.32 2.39 0.64
C ASN A 68 17.58 1.65 0.19
#